data_AF-A0A257SJ26-F1
#
_entry.id   AF-A0A257SJ26-F1
#
_cell.length_a   1.000
_cell.length_b   1.000
_cell.length_c   1.000
_cell.angle_alpha   90.00
_cell.angle_beta   90.00
_cell.angle_gamma   90.00
#
_symmetry.space_group_name_H-M   'P 1'
#
loop_
_entity.id
_entity.type
_entity.pdbx_description
1 polymer ?
#
loop_
_entity_poly.entity_id
_entity_poly.type
_entity_poly.pdbx_seq_one_letter_code
_entity_poly.pdbx_strand_id
1 'polypeptide(L)' 'MDYDGSPFALTPWVRRLLVATGIVYLLQVTVFTSPWLVETFGFRPSLALQRPWTLLSYALLHGGFLHIFFNMLAL' A
#
# COMPACT_ATOMS: atom_id res chain seq x y z
N MET A 1 1.78 15.39 21.57
CA MET A 1 2.03 14.80 20.24
C MET A 1 2.96 15.79 19.59
N ASP A 2 4.26 15.56 19.77
CA ASP A 2 5.27 16.57 19.49
C ASP A 2 5.49 16.60 17.98
N TYR A 3 4.95 17.64 17.34
CA TYR A 3 5.37 18.04 16.00
C TYR A 3 6.72 18.72 16.19
N ASP A 4 7.79 17.97 15.99
CA ASP A 4 9.08 18.55 15.67
C ASP A 4 8.88 19.51 14.49
N GLY A 5 9.10 20.81 14.70
CA GLY A 5 8.79 21.90 13.76
C GLY A 5 9.65 21.92 12.49
N SER A 6 10.07 20.74 12.00
CA SER A 6 10.73 20.55 10.73
C SER A 6 9.70 20.69 9.60
N PRO A 7 9.96 21.53 8.58
CA PRO A 7 9.12 21.59 7.37
C PRO A 7 9.11 20.28 6.56
N PHE A 8 9.94 19.31 6.94
CA PHE A 8 10.03 17.97 6.36
C PHE A 8 9.51 16.87 7.30
N ALA A 9 8.94 17.20 8.46
CA ALA A 9 8.36 16.22 9.35
C ALA A 9 7.11 15.60 8.70
N LEU A 10 7.21 14.32 8.32
CA LEU A 10 6.06 13.56 7.85
C LEU A 10 5.02 13.49 8.96
N THR A 11 3.76 13.73 8.60
CA THR A 11 2.67 13.50 9.57
C THR A 11 2.72 12.05 10.06
N PRO A 12 2.33 11.79 11.32
CA PRO A 12 2.35 10.43 11.86
C PRO A 12 1.58 9.41 11.01
N TRP A 13 0.56 9.87 10.27
CA TRP A 13 -0.22 9.03 9.35
C TRP A 13 0.48 8.73 8.04
N VAL A 14 1.10 9.73 7.40
CA VAL A 14 1.91 9.53 6.18
C VAL A 14 3.03 8.53 6.46
N ARG A 15 3.75 8.70 7.58
CA ARG A 15 4.80 7.76 7.98
C ARG A 15 4.28 6.33 8.15
N ARG A 16 3.10 6.15 8.77
CA ARG A 16 2.48 4.82 8.94
C ARG A 16 2.10 4.20 7.60
N LEU A 17 1.55 4.99 6.67
CA LEU A 17 1.16 4.52 5.34
C LEU A 17 2.39 4.10 4.52
N LEU A 18 3.48 4.88 4.55
CA LEU A 18 4.73 4.52 3.89
C LEU A 18 5.29 3.20 4.41
N VAL A 19 5.34 3.03 5.75
CA VAL A 19 5.83 1.79 6.37
C VAL A 19 4.93 0.61 6.00
N ALA A 20 3.61 0.74 6.12
CA ALA A 20 2.67 -0.33 5.78
C ALA A 20 2.80 -0.76 4.31
N THR A 21 2.86 0.22 3.40
CA THR A 21 2.97 -0.02 1.96
C THR A 21 4.31 -0.68 1.60
N GLY A 22 5.40 -0.23 2.20
CA GLY A 22 6.72 -0.85 2.04
C GLY A 22 6.75 -2.30 2.53
N ILE A 23 6.20 -2.57 3.72
CA ILE A 23 6.12 -3.93 4.27
C ILE A 23 5.30 -4.85 3.38
N VAL A 24 4.11 -4.41 2.94
CA VAL A 24 3.24 -5.24 2.08
C VAL A 24 3.93 -5.55 0.76
N TYR A 25 4.61 -4.58 0.15
CA TYR A 25 5.37 -4.82 -1.07
C TYR A 25 6.51 -5.83 -0.87
N LEU A 26 7.29 -5.70 0.20
CA LEU A 26 8.34 -6.66 0.51
C LEU A 26 7.78 -8.07 0.68
N LEU A 27 6.67 -8.22 1.42
CA LEU A 27 5.99 -9.50 1.58
C LEU A 27 5.47 -10.04 0.24
N GLN A 28 4.91 -9.19 -0.61
CA GLN A 28 4.41 -9.58 -1.93
C GLN A 28 5.53 -10.11 -2.84
N VAL A 29 6.72 -9.50 -2.83
CA VAL A 29 7.81 -9.92 -3.72
C VAL A 29 8.70 -11.03 -3.15
N THR A 30 8.65 -11.30 -1.83
CA THR A 30 9.52 -12.30 -1.19
C THR A 30 8.78 -13.51 -0.63
N VAL A 31 7.61 -13.33 -0.01
CA VAL A 31 6.87 -14.39 0.70
C VAL A 31 5.66 -14.86 -0.11
N PHE A 32 4.89 -13.92 -0.64
CA PHE A 32 3.61 -14.17 -1.32
C PHE A 32 3.72 -13.97 -2.83
N THR A 33 4.64 -14.70 -3.46
CA THR A 33 4.97 -14.55 -4.89
C THR A 33 3.91 -15.13 -5.83
N SER A 34 2.92 -15.86 -5.30
CA SER A 34 1.85 -16.46 -6.08
C SER A 34 0.72 -15.45 -6.39
N PRO A 35 0.02 -15.56 -7.53
CA PRO A 35 -1.01 -14.59 -7.95
C PRO A 35 -2.21 -14.44 -7.00
N TRP A 36 -2.45 -15.42 -6.13
CA TRP A 36 -3.63 -15.45 -5.25
C TRP A 36 -3.76 -14.18 -4.38
N LEU A 37 -2.64 -13.55 -4.00
CA LEU A 37 -2.64 -12.34 -3.18
C LEU A 37 -3.32 -11.19 -3.94
N VAL A 38 -2.93 -11.00 -5.20
CA VAL A 38 -3.50 -9.98 -6.08
C VAL A 38 -4.94 -10.33 -6.45
N GLU A 39 -5.27 -11.61 -6.64
CA GLU A 39 -6.63 -12.04 -6.94
C GLU A 39 -7.61 -11.82 -5.76
N THR A 40 -7.11 -11.93 -4.53
CA THR A 40 -7.92 -11.83 -3.31
C THR A 40 -8.08 -10.38 -2.84
N PHE A 41 -6.99 -9.60 -2.94
CA PHE A 41 -6.92 -8.24 -2.37
C PHE A 41 -6.89 -7.13 -3.43
N GLY A 42 -6.75 -7.47 -4.71
CA GLY A 42 -6.84 -6.53 -5.82
C GLY A 42 -8.29 -6.11 -6.10
N PHE A 43 -8.47 -4.86 -6.49
CA PHE A 43 -9.80 -4.31 -6.76
C PHE A 43 -10.33 -4.73 -8.14
N ARG A 44 -11.54 -5.31 -8.16
CA ARG A 44 -12.31 -5.60 -9.37
C ARG A 44 -13.73 -5.05 -9.18
N PRO A 45 -14.15 -4.01 -9.94
CA PRO A 45 -15.43 -3.34 -9.72
C PRO A 45 -16.65 -4.28 -9.73
N SER A 46 -16.65 -5.30 -10.61
CA SER A 46 -17.71 -6.29 -10.70
C SER A 46 -17.86 -7.16 -9.44
N LEU A 47 -16.83 -7.23 -8.60
CA LEU A 47 -16.81 -7.99 -7.35
C LEU A 47 -16.82 -7.10 -6.11
N ALA A 48 -16.92 -5.77 -6.25
CA ALA A 48 -16.74 -4.82 -5.15
C ALA A 48 -17.68 -5.09 -3.96
N LEU A 49 -18.94 -5.47 -4.23
CA LEU A 49 -19.90 -5.80 -3.18
C LEU A 49 -19.66 -7.18 -2.54
N GLN A 50 -19.06 -8.12 -3.28
CA GLN A 50 -18.72 -9.45 -2.77
C GLN A 50 -17.39 -9.45 -2.00
N ARG A 51 -16.50 -8.51 -2.33
CA ARG A 51 -15.17 -8.36 -1.76
C ARG A 51 -14.93 -6.90 -1.33
N PRO A 52 -15.71 -6.37 -0.38
CA PRO A 52 -15.67 -4.95 -0.03
C PRO A 52 -14.32 -4.48 0.52
N TRP A 53 -13.55 -5.38 1.12
CA TRP A 53 -12.18 -5.08 1.57
C TRP A 53 -11.26 -4.63 0.44
N THR A 54 -11.54 -5.05 -0.81
CA THR A 54 -10.73 -4.66 -1.98
C THR A 54 -10.78 -3.16 -2.28
N LEU A 55 -11.73 -2.40 -1.73
CA LEU A 55 -11.75 -0.94 -1.79
C LEU A 55 -10.58 -0.29 -1.03
N LEU A 56 -10.02 -0.99 -0.04
CA LEU A 56 -8.90 -0.50 0.77
C LEU A 56 -7.63 -1.30 0.50
N SER A 57 -7.72 -2.63 0.44
CA SER A 57 -6.53 -3.49 0.35
C SER A 57 -5.76 -3.31 -0.95
N TYR A 58 -6.43 -2.90 -2.04
CA TYR A 58 -5.76 -2.73 -3.34
C TYR A 58 -4.70 -1.63 -3.32
N ALA A 59 -4.87 -0.59 -2.47
CA ALA A 59 -3.93 0.52 -2.37
C ALA A 59 -2.57 0.11 -1.78
N LEU A 60 -2.49 -1.05 -1.12
CA LEU A 60 -1.25 -1.58 -0.55
C LEU A 60 -0.52 -2.51 -1.53
N LEU A 61 -1.20 -3.03 -2.56
CA LEU A 61 -0.63 -3.94 -3.55
C LEU A 61 0.08 -3.16 -4.66
N HIS A 62 1.24 -3.64 -5.09
CA HIS A 62 2.04 -2.94 -6.10
C HIS A 62 2.56 -3.89 -7.17
N GLY A 63 2.28 -3.60 -8.45
CA GLY A 63 2.69 -4.44 -9.58
C GLY A 63 4.16 -4.34 -9.99
N GLY A 64 4.97 -3.52 -9.32
CA GLY A 64 6.39 -3.37 -9.62
C GLY A 64 7.07 -2.27 -8.81
N PHE A 65 8.40 -2.31 -8.78
CA PHE A 65 9.22 -1.41 -7.96
C PHE A 65 9.04 0.07 -8.30
N LEU A 66 9.01 0.43 -9.59
CA LEU A 66 8.81 1.83 -9.99
C LEU A 66 7.44 2.36 -9.57
N HIS A 67 6.41 1.51 -9.56
CA HIS A 67 5.07 1.92 -9.16
C HIS A 67 5.02 2.33 -7.68
N ILE A 68 5.60 1.52 -6.78
CA ILE A 68 5.67 1.88 -5.35
C ILE A 68 6.58 3.10 -5.11
N PHE A 69 7.70 3.19 -5.82
CA PHE A 69 8.65 4.29 -5.68
C PHE A 69 7.99 5.66 -5.96
N PHE A 70 7.28 5.79 -7.08
CA PHE A 70 6.61 7.06 -7.41
C PHE A 70 5.40 7.34 -6.54
N ASN A 71 4.70 6.31 -6.05
CA ASN A 71 3.60 6.49 -5.10
C ASN A 71 4.10 7.10 -3.78
N MET A 72 5.22 6.58 -3.25
CA MET A 72 5.84 7.10 -2.03
C MET A 72 6.39 8.52 -2.17
N LEU A 73 6.79 8.93 -3.38
CA LEU A 73 7.25 10.31 -3.64
C LEU A 73 6.09 11.31 -3.69
N ALA A 74 4.89 10.85 -4.08
CA ALA A 74 3.71 11.70 -4.21
C ALA A 74 2.91 11.87 -2.91
N LEU A 75 3.23 11.09 -1.87
CA LEU A 75 2.49 10.96 -0.60
C LEU A 75 3.10 11.80 0.52
#